data_AF-A0A9R1RHU6-F1
#
_entry.id   AF-A0A9R1RHU6-F1
#
_cell.length_a   1.000
_cell.length_b   1.000
_cell.length_c   1.000
_cell.angle_alpha   90.00
_cell.angle_beta   90.00
_cell.angle_gamma   90.00
#
_symmetry.space_group_name_H-M   'P 1'
#
loop_
_entity.id
_entity.type
_entity.pdbx_description
1 polymer ?
#
loop_
_entity_poly.entity_id
_entity_poly.type
_entity_poly.pdbx_seq_one_letter_code
_entity_poly.pdbx_strand_id
1 'polypeptide(L)'
;MDHGVSTRHKALERVLLDVSAEPTDLPLSLLEDITNSFSEDQQIGIGGFAVVYKGMVGNEPVAVKRLSRTFDMQENKFHKEVECLMRAKHKNIVRFLGYCSDTQGKIADYEGKLVMADIRNWLLCFEYVPNGSLDKYITDASHGLGWRERYQIIKGICEGLCYLHERRILHLDLKPANILIDNHMIPKIADFGLSRCLDKEQTRVFTSNLCGSMGYMAPEFYSGNISFASDIYSLGVIIVEILTGQKGYSEDDNVRIT
;
A
#
# COMPACT_ATOMS: atom_id res chain seq x y z
N MET A 1 6.96 34.93 8.00
CA MET A 1 7.52 33.55 8.03
C MET A 1 6.71 32.59 7.14
N ASP A 2 6.13 33.07 6.02
CA ASP A 2 5.05 32.37 5.32
C ASP A 2 5.42 31.86 3.90
N HIS A 3 6.63 32.21 3.42
CA HIS A 3 7.05 31.86 2.06
C HIS A 3 7.50 30.39 1.91
N GLY A 4 7.87 29.72 3.01
CA GLY A 4 8.33 28.33 2.99
C GLY A 4 7.20 27.30 2.87
N VAL A 5 6.07 27.53 3.56
CA VAL A 5 4.90 26.64 3.53
C VAL A 5 4.21 26.69 2.17
N SER A 6 4.08 27.88 1.58
CA SER A 6 3.53 28.08 0.24
C SER A 6 4.35 27.40 -0.87
N THR A 7 5.68 27.37 -0.74
CA THR A 7 6.56 26.76 -1.76
C THR A 7 6.49 25.24 -1.75
N ARG A 8 6.28 24.62 -0.58
CA ARG A 8 6.22 23.16 -0.44
C ARG A 8 4.83 22.58 -0.71
N HIS A 9 3.77 23.33 -0.40
CA HIS A 9 2.43 23.04 -0.94
C HIS A 9 2.47 22.96 -2.47
N LYS A 10 3.10 23.95 -3.12
CA LYS A 10 3.29 23.95 -4.57
C LYS A 10 4.08 22.75 -5.09
N ALA A 11 5.00 22.18 -4.31
CA ALA A 11 5.74 20.98 -4.70
C ALA A 11 4.83 19.74 -4.71
N LEU A 12 4.04 19.52 -3.65
CA LEU A 12 3.09 18.41 -3.60
C LEU A 12 1.95 18.62 -4.62
N GLU A 13 1.43 19.84 -4.77
CA GLU A 13 0.47 20.20 -5.82
C GLU A 13 1.03 19.89 -7.21
N ARG A 14 2.28 20.25 -7.47
CA ARG A 14 2.94 19.93 -8.75
C ARG A 14 3.02 18.42 -8.95
N VAL A 15 3.48 17.66 -7.97
CA VAL A 15 3.53 16.20 -8.09
C VAL A 15 2.14 15.63 -8.28
N LEU A 16 1.12 16.17 -7.61
CA LEU A 16 -0.26 15.73 -7.72
C LEU A 16 -0.86 16.00 -9.10
N LEU A 17 -0.61 17.17 -9.69
CA LEU A 17 -1.20 17.60 -10.97
C LEU A 17 -0.41 17.14 -12.20
N ASP A 18 0.92 17.00 -12.07
CA ASP A 18 1.80 16.54 -13.15
C ASP A 18 2.11 15.04 -12.99
N VAL A 19 1.44 14.21 -13.78
CA VAL A 19 1.62 12.75 -13.78
C VAL A 19 3.07 12.36 -14.15
N SER A 20 3.82 13.24 -14.81
CA SER A 20 5.23 12.99 -15.15
C SER A 20 6.18 13.29 -14.00
N ALA A 21 5.76 14.05 -12.99
CA ALA A 21 6.58 14.35 -11.83
C ALA A 21 6.98 13.09 -11.06
N GLU A 22 8.16 13.15 -10.46
CA GLU A 22 8.68 12.07 -9.62
C GLU A 22 8.29 12.32 -8.15
N PRO A 23 8.08 11.26 -7.35
CA PRO A 23 7.81 11.40 -5.92
C PRO A 23 8.97 12.10 -5.20
N THR A 24 8.66 12.84 -4.13
CA THR A 24 9.64 13.69 -3.43
C THR A 24 9.56 13.52 -1.91
N ASP A 25 10.55 14.06 -1.20
CA ASP A 25 10.51 14.18 0.25
C ASP A 25 9.48 15.25 0.66
N LEU A 26 8.64 14.92 1.64
CA LEU A 26 7.57 15.77 2.14
C LEU A 26 7.86 16.08 3.61
N PRO A 27 7.83 17.36 4.02
CA PRO A 27 8.02 17.71 5.42
C PRO A 27 6.82 17.25 6.25
N LEU A 28 7.07 16.84 7.49
CA LEU A 28 6.01 16.40 8.41
C LEU A 28 4.92 17.45 8.56
N SER A 29 5.30 18.73 8.69
CA SER A 29 4.36 19.83 8.87
C SER A 29 3.37 20.02 7.72
N LEU A 30 3.77 19.68 6.48
CA LEU A 30 2.85 19.68 5.34
C LEU A 30 1.83 18.55 5.47
N LEU A 31 2.28 17.35 5.85
CA LEU A 31 1.38 16.21 6.01
C LEU A 31 0.45 16.39 7.21
N GLU A 32 0.91 17.03 8.28
CA GLU A 32 0.08 17.45 9.40
C GLU A 32 -1.01 18.43 8.95
N ASP A 33 -0.63 19.48 8.21
CA ASP A 33 -1.58 20.50 7.74
C ASP A 33 -2.69 19.90 6.86
N ILE A 34 -2.32 19.17 5.81
CA ILE A 34 -3.29 18.62 4.85
C ILE A 34 -4.21 17.55 5.46
N THR A 35 -3.82 16.92 6.56
CA THR A 35 -4.61 15.87 7.26
C THR A 35 -5.32 16.39 8.51
N ASN A 36 -5.34 17.72 8.73
CA ASN A 36 -5.87 18.32 9.96
C ASN A 36 -5.25 17.69 11.23
N SER A 37 -3.92 17.70 11.28
CA SER A 37 -3.11 17.11 12.36
C SER A 37 -3.37 15.62 12.61
N PHE A 38 -3.58 14.85 11.53
CA PHE A 38 -3.96 13.43 11.62
C PHE A 38 -5.22 13.19 12.46
N SER A 39 -6.24 14.04 12.29
CA SER A 39 -7.52 13.90 12.99
C SER A 39 -8.17 12.54 12.72
N GLU A 40 -8.81 11.97 13.74
CA GLU A 40 -9.59 10.74 13.61
C GLU A 40 -10.71 10.87 12.56
N ASP A 41 -11.26 12.07 12.36
CA ASP A 41 -12.27 12.37 11.33
C ASP A 41 -11.74 12.19 9.91
N GLN A 42 -10.43 12.27 9.71
CA GLN A 42 -9.78 12.05 8.41
C GLN A 42 -9.35 10.60 8.21
N GLN A 43 -9.57 9.71 9.18
CA GLN A 43 -9.14 8.33 9.06
C GLN A 43 -10.00 7.56 8.04
N ILE A 44 -9.36 6.98 7.04
CA ILE A 44 -10.01 6.21 5.97
C ILE A 44 -9.63 4.72 5.97
N GLY A 45 -8.65 4.32 6.77
CA GLY A 45 -8.28 2.93 6.94
C GLY A 45 -7.35 2.70 8.12
N ILE A 46 -7.48 1.54 8.77
CA ILE A 46 -6.55 1.05 9.79
C ILE A 46 -6.07 -0.32 9.36
N GLY A 47 -4.76 -0.51 9.28
CA GLY A 47 -4.11 -1.81 9.14
C GLY A 47 -3.29 -2.15 10.39
N GLY A 48 -2.78 -3.38 10.48
CA GLY A 48 -1.99 -3.83 11.64
C GLY A 48 -0.72 -3.02 11.92
N PHE A 49 -0.20 -2.31 10.91
CA PHE A 49 1.06 -1.55 11.00
C PHE A 49 0.95 -0.10 10.53
N ALA A 50 -0.25 0.38 10.18
CA ALA A 50 -0.41 1.73 9.65
C ALA A 50 -1.84 2.25 9.81
N VAL A 51 -1.98 3.56 9.90
CA VAL A 51 -3.25 4.26 9.79
C VAL A 51 -3.20 5.14 8.55
N VAL A 52 -4.27 5.11 7.75
CA VAL A 52 -4.39 5.90 6.53
C VAL A 52 -5.37 7.03 6.76
N TYR A 53 -4.92 8.25 6.50
CA TYR A 53 -5.69 9.48 6.61
C TYR A 53 -5.96 10.04 5.22
N LYS A 54 -7.14 10.61 5.02
CA LYS A 54 -7.43 11.48 3.89
C LYS A 54 -6.81 12.84 4.16
N GLY A 55 -6.13 13.39 3.17
CA GLY A 55 -5.65 14.77 3.19
C GLY A 55 -6.21 15.58 2.03
N MET A 56 -6.12 16.89 2.12
CA MET A 56 -6.53 17.83 1.07
C MET A 56 -5.37 18.73 0.65
N VAL A 57 -5.00 18.68 -0.63
CA VAL A 57 -4.01 19.57 -1.23
C VAL A 57 -4.77 20.52 -2.17
N GLY A 58 -5.03 21.74 -1.70
CA GLY A 58 -6.05 22.59 -2.32
C GLY A 58 -7.42 21.90 -2.27
N ASN A 59 -8.00 21.61 -3.44
CA ASN A 59 -9.26 20.85 -3.54
C ASN A 59 -9.06 19.38 -3.90
N GLU A 60 -7.81 18.93 -4.08
CA GLU A 60 -7.51 17.58 -4.52
C GLU A 60 -7.26 16.66 -3.32
N PRO A 61 -7.98 15.52 -3.21
CA PRO A 61 -7.79 14.60 -2.11
C PRO A 61 -6.52 13.75 -2.30
N VAL A 62 -5.84 13.46 -1.19
CA VAL A 62 -4.69 12.53 -1.13
C VAL A 62 -4.89 11.52 -0.01
N ALA A 63 -4.15 10.41 -0.05
CA ALA A 63 -4.11 9.42 1.02
C ALA A 63 -2.73 9.42 1.69
N VAL A 64 -2.69 9.63 3.00
CA VAL A 64 -1.48 9.68 3.82
C VAL A 64 -1.44 8.48 4.75
N LYS A 65 -0.59 7.50 4.44
CA LYS A 65 -0.36 6.30 5.25
C LYS A 65 0.74 6.61 6.28
N ARG A 66 0.36 6.65 7.57
CA ARG A 66 1.28 6.81 8.71
C ARG A 66 1.61 5.44 9.29
N LEU A 67 2.88 5.07 9.29
CA LEU A 67 3.33 3.79 9.86
C LEU A 67 3.32 3.84 11.40
N SER A 68 3.00 2.71 12.03
CA SER A 68 2.90 2.59 13.49
C SER A 68 4.28 2.64 14.15
N ARG A 69 4.33 3.08 15.42
CA ARG A 69 5.59 3.40 16.14
C ARG A 69 6.32 2.18 16.73
N THR A 70 5.90 0.96 16.43
CA THR A 70 6.37 -0.23 17.15
C THR A 70 7.62 -0.87 16.52
N PHE A 71 8.75 -0.73 17.22
CA PHE A 71 10.05 -1.43 17.08
C PHE A 71 10.96 -1.09 15.88
N ASP A 72 12.29 -1.21 16.11
CA ASP A 72 13.40 -1.01 15.18
C ASP A 72 13.31 -1.85 13.88
N MET A 73 12.50 -2.90 13.88
CA MET A 73 12.26 -3.79 12.73
C MET A 73 11.57 -3.09 11.55
N GLN A 74 11.14 -1.83 11.71
CA GLN A 74 10.41 -1.07 10.71
C GLN A 74 11.29 -0.20 9.79
N GLU A 75 12.53 0.14 10.15
CA GLU A 75 13.36 1.03 9.30
C GLU A 75 13.68 0.39 7.95
N ASN A 76 14.12 -0.87 7.99
CA ASN A 76 14.36 -1.65 6.79
C ASN A 76 13.08 -1.93 6.00
N LYS A 77 11.90 -1.93 6.64
CA LYS A 77 10.61 -2.10 5.95
C LYS A 77 10.19 -0.84 5.23
N PHE A 78 10.27 0.32 5.89
CA PHE A 78 9.97 1.62 5.30
C PHE A 78 10.86 1.89 4.07
N HIS A 79 12.19 1.73 4.21
CA HIS A 79 13.11 1.97 3.09
C HIS A 79 12.83 1.03 1.91
N LYS A 80 12.53 -0.25 2.15
CA LYS A 80 12.19 -1.21 1.10
C LYS A 80 10.85 -0.88 0.42
N GLU A 81 9.84 -0.45 1.19
CA GLU A 81 8.56 -0.02 0.64
C GLU A 81 8.75 1.21 -0.25
N VAL A 82 9.48 2.24 0.23
CA VAL A 82 9.83 3.43 -0.56
C VAL A 82 10.61 3.05 -1.82
N GLU A 83 11.62 2.20 -1.72
CA GLU A 83 12.42 1.76 -2.87
C GLU A 83 11.55 1.19 -4.00
N CYS A 84 10.59 0.32 -3.66
CA CYS A 84 9.72 -0.27 -4.65
C CYS A 84 8.67 0.72 -5.16
N LEU A 85 8.13 1.59 -4.31
CA LEU A 85 7.19 2.63 -4.71
C LEU A 85 7.81 3.64 -5.69
N MET A 86 9.08 4.02 -5.50
CA MET A 86 9.80 4.91 -6.41
C MET A 86 9.95 4.33 -7.83
N ARG A 87 9.84 3.01 -8.00
CA ARG A 87 9.95 2.30 -9.30
C ARG A 87 8.58 1.98 -9.91
N ALA A 88 7.51 2.12 -9.14
CA ALA A 88 6.17 1.61 -9.44
C ALA A 88 5.25 2.70 -10.03
N LYS A 89 5.49 3.10 -11.29
CA LYS A 89 4.71 4.12 -12.01
C LYS A 89 3.92 3.51 -13.18
N HIS A 90 2.66 3.18 -12.94
CA HIS A 90 1.76 2.59 -13.94
C HIS A 90 0.30 2.95 -13.66
N LYS A 91 -0.55 3.01 -14.69
CA LYS A 91 -1.99 3.37 -14.55
C LYS A 91 -2.76 2.43 -13.60
N ASN A 92 -2.37 1.16 -13.54
CA ASN A 92 -2.94 0.13 -12.67
C ASN A 92 -2.18 -0.07 -11.35
N ILE A 93 -1.44 0.93 -10.91
CA ILE A 93 -0.79 0.99 -9.60
C ILE A 93 -1.22 2.29 -8.94
N VAL A 94 -1.47 2.28 -7.63
CA VAL A 94 -1.77 3.50 -6.89
C VAL A 94 -0.55 4.41 -6.95
N ARG A 95 -0.76 5.63 -7.45
CA ARG A 95 0.33 6.58 -7.66
C ARG A 95 0.89 7.07 -6.34
N PHE A 96 2.18 6.82 -6.16
CA PHE A 96 2.96 7.35 -5.06
C PHE A 96 3.36 8.81 -5.33
N LEU A 97 3.16 9.68 -4.34
CA LEU A 97 3.43 11.12 -4.44
C LEU A 97 4.69 11.53 -3.68
N GLY A 98 5.04 10.80 -2.62
CA GLY A 98 6.21 11.11 -1.81
C GLY A 98 6.16 10.48 -0.44
N TYR A 99 7.21 10.73 0.34
CA TYR A 99 7.35 10.18 1.68
C TYR A 99 7.85 11.23 2.67
N CYS A 100 7.61 10.99 3.95
CA CYS A 100 8.22 11.72 5.05
C CYS A 100 9.08 10.74 5.87
N SER A 101 10.33 11.14 6.12
CA SER A 101 11.22 10.47 7.07
C SER A 101 11.75 11.49 8.04
N ASP A 102 11.00 11.72 9.11
CA ASP A 102 11.28 12.73 10.12
C ASP A 102 11.52 12.06 11.48
N THR A 103 12.62 12.42 12.14
CA THR A 103 12.98 11.91 13.47
C THR A 103 13.15 13.09 14.40
N GLN A 104 12.32 13.14 15.46
CA GLN A 104 12.34 14.22 16.45
C GLN A 104 12.71 13.66 17.82
N GLY A 105 13.69 14.28 18.49
CA GLY A 105 14.00 13.97 19.88
C GLY A 105 12.96 14.59 20.81
N LYS A 106 12.33 13.78 21.66
CA LYS A 106 11.40 14.23 22.71
C LYS A 106 11.88 13.74 24.07
N ILE A 107 11.85 14.62 25.06
CA ILE A 107 12.06 14.22 26.45
C ILE A 107 10.86 13.37 26.89
N ALA A 108 11.13 12.13 27.29
CA ALA A 108 10.16 11.18 27.82
C ALA A 108 10.60 10.67 29.18
N ASP A 109 9.63 10.37 30.05
CA ASP A 109 9.90 9.64 31.28
C ASP A 109 10.02 8.14 30.96
N TYR A 110 11.12 7.54 31.39
CA TYR A 110 11.33 6.10 31.35
C TYR A 110 11.85 5.65 32.72
N GLU A 111 11.04 4.87 33.42
CA GLU A 111 11.37 4.37 34.77
C GLU A 111 11.78 5.48 35.74
N GLY A 112 11.12 6.66 35.67
CA GLY A 112 11.41 7.80 36.54
C GLY A 112 12.65 8.61 36.16
N LYS A 113 13.23 8.37 34.98
CA LYS A 113 14.33 9.16 34.41
C LYS A 113 13.87 9.86 33.14
N LEU A 114 14.17 11.15 33.03
CA LEU A 114 14.00 11.90 31.78
C LEU A 114 15.07 11.47 30.79
N VAL A 115 14.66 10.80 29.72
CA VAL A 115 15.53 10.38 28.62
C VAL A 115 15.13 11.08 27.33
N MET A 116 16.10 11.31 26.45
CA MET A 116 15.80 11.78 25.10
C MET A 116 15.43 10.58 24.26
N ALA A 117 14.17 10.52 23.83
CA ALA A 117 13.62 9.45 23.00
C ALA A 117 13.41 9.96 21.58
N ASP A 118 13.86 9.19 20.60
CA ASP A 118 13.59 9.48 19.19
C ASP A 118 12.17 9.08 18.82
N ILE A 119 11.41 10.04 18.29
CA ILE A 119 10.10 9.83 17.69
C ILE A 119 10.28 9.83 16.18
N ARG A 120 10.09 8.66 15.58
CA ARG A 120 10.12 8.48 14.14
C ARG A 120 8.72 8.71 13.56
N ASN A 121 8.64 9.58 12.58
CA ASN A 121 7.46 9.87 11.78
C ASN A 121 7.74 9.43 10.34
N TRP A 122 7.35 8.20 10.03
CA TRP A 122 7.38 7.66 8.68
C TRP A 122 5.99 7.69 8.07
N LEU A 123 5.88 8.43 6.97
CA LEU A 123 4.63 8.58 6.24
C LEU A 123 4.86 8.39 4.75
N LEU A 124 3.83 7.87 4.08
CA LEU A 124 3.77 7.68 2.65
C LEU A 124 2.54 8.43 2.12
N CYS A 125 2.70 9.20 1.05
CA CYS A 125 1.64 9.99 0.45
C CYS A 125 1.30 9.44 -0.94
N PHE A 126 0.02 9.26 -1.22
CA PHE A 126 -0.51 8.65 -2.43
C PHE A 126 -1.64 9.48 -3.02
N GLU A 127 -1.96 9.24 -4.30
CA GLU A 127 -3.26 9.65 -4.84
C GLU A 127 -4.39 9.04 -4.02
N TYR A 128 -5.50 9.78 -3.85
CA TYR A 128 -6.70 9.23 -3.25
C TYR A 128 -7.53 8.46 -4.29
N VAL A 129 -7.84 7.20 -3.99
CA VAL A 129 -8.62 6.31 -4.87
C VAL A 129 -10.03 6.12 -4.26
N PRO A 130 -11.08 6.72 -4.85
CA PRO A 130 -12.33 6.99 -4.14
C PRO A 130 -13.28 5.80 -4.01
N ASN A 131 -13.24 4.83 -4.93
CA ASN A 131 -14.22 3.73 -4.95
C ASN A 131 -13.81 2.55 -4.04
N GLY A 132 -12.80 2.75 -3.20
CA GLY A 132 -12.33 1.75 -2.24
C GLY A 132 -11.72 0.52 -2.91
N SER A 133 -11.69 -0.59 -2.17
CA SER A 133 -11.06 -1.84 -2.57
C SER A 133 -12.00 -2.80 -3.30
N LEU A 134 -11.40 -3.69 -4.11
CA LEU A 134 -12.08 -4.68 -4.94
C LEU A 134 -12.90 -5.68 -4.12
N ASP A 135 -12.51 -5.97 -2.87
CA ASP A 135 -13.22 -6.88 -1.97
C ASP A 135 -14.69 -6.49 -1.72
N LYS A 136 -15.04 -5.21 -1.86
CA LYS A 136 -16.42 -4.71 -1.79
C LYS A 136 -17.26 -5.09 -3.01
N TYR A 137 -16.62 -5.34 -4.14
CA TYR A 137 -17.25 -5.69 -5.42
C TYR A 137 -17.31 -7.20 -5.65
N ILE A 138 -16.52 -7.96 -4.90
CA ILE A 138 -16.56 -9.43 -4.85
C ILE A 138 -17.56 -9.85 -3.75
N THR A 139 -18.84 -9.51 -3.94
CA THR A 139 -19.95 -9.92 -3.07
C THR A 139 -21.23 -10.19 -3.86
N ASP A 140 -22.20 -10.80 -3.19
CA ASP A 140 -23.41 -11.47 -3.71
C ASP A 140 -24.18 -10.71 -4.81
N ALA A 141 -24.88 -11.47 -5.66
CA ALA A 141 -25.40 -11.17 -7.01
C ALA A 141 -26.14 -9.82 -7.23
N SER A 142 -26.44 -9.06 -6.19
CA SER A 142 -27.16 -7.78 -6.20
C SER A 142 -26.28 -6.54 -6.47
N HIS A 143 -24.95 -6.66 -6.42
CA HIS A 143 -23.99 -5.59 -6.79
C HIS A 143 -23.09 -5.99 -7.98
N GLY A 144 -23.43 -7.09 -8.64
CA GLY A 144 -22.54 -7.81 -9.54
C GLY A 144 -22.02 -6.95 -10.68
N LEU A 145 -20.71 -6.73 -10.70
CA LEU A 145 -19.99 -6.28 -11.88
C LEU A 145 -20.40 -7.18 -13.06
N GLY A 146 -20.80 -6.58 -14.18
CA GLY A 146 -21.03 -7.32 -15.42
C GLY A 146 -19.74 -7.98 -15.88
N TRP A 147 -19.85 -8.99 -16.75
CA TRP A 147 -18.67 -9.69 -17.26
C TRP A 147 -17.65 -8.74 -17.89
N ARG A 148 -18.13 -7.70 -18.59
CA ARG A 148 -17.27 -6.69 -19.21
C ARG A 148 -16.42 -5.97 -18.16
N GLU A 149 -17.04 -5.50 -17.09
CA GLU A 149 -16.36 -4.81 -15.98
C GLU A 149 -15.37 -5.75 -15.28
N ARG A 150 -15.79 -6.98 -14.96
CA ARG A 150 -14.91 -8.01 -14.39
C ARG A 150 -13.68 -8.27 -15.25
N TYR A 151 -13.88 -8.43 -16.55
CA TYR A 151 -12.79 -8.64 -17.49
C TYR A 151 -11.83 -7.45 -17.54
N GLN A 152 -12.34 -6.21 -17.55
CA GLN A 152 -11.48 -5.02 -17.52
C GLN A 152 -10.69 -4.92 -16.21
N ILE A 153 -11.29 -5.29 -15.07
CA ILE A 153 -10.61 -5.36 -13.79
C ILE A 153 -9.51 -6.42 -13.82
N ILE A 154 -9.81 -7.65 -14.24
CA ILE A 154 -8.81 -8.72 -14.36
C ILE A 154 -7.66 -8.27 -15.27
N LYS A 155 -7.98 -7.72 -16.45
CA LYS A 155 -6.98 -7.22 -17.40
C LYS A 155 -6.10 -6.14 -16.79
N GLY A 156 -6.68 -5.17 -16.09
CA GLY A 156 -5.94 -4.09 -15.44
C GLY A 156 -5.02 -4.60 -14.32
N ILE A 157 -5.46 -5.56 -13.51
CA ILE A 157 -4.61 -6.19 -12.49
C ILE A 157 -3.43 -6.91 -13.16
N CYS A 158 -3.68 -7.68 -14.23
CA CYS A 158 -2.63 -8.35 -15.00
C CYS A 158 -1.62 -7.35 -15.60
N GLU A 159 -2.10 -6.24 -16.18
CA GLU A 159 -1.23 -5.18 -16.72
C GLU A 159 -0.36 -4.55 -15.62
N GLY A 160 -0.94 -4.24 -14.45
CA GLY A 160 -0.21 -3.72 -13.30
C GLY A 160 0.84 -4.70 -12.76
N LEU A 161 0.48 -5.98 -12.62
CA LEU A 161 1.38 -6.99 -12.09
C LEU A 161 2.51 -7.31 -13.07
N CYS A 162 2.21 -7.38 -14.37
CA CYS A 162 3.21 -7.55 -15.42
C CYS A 162 4.24 -6.42 -15.36
N TYR A 163 3.78 -5.16 -15.25
CA TYR A 163 4.66 -4.02 -15.07
C TYR A 163 5.55 -4.15 -13.81
N LEU A 164 4.99 -4.56 -12.66
CA LEU A 164 5.77 -4.77 -11.44
C LEU A 164 6.87 -5.82 -11.64
N HIS A 165 6.54 -6.95 -12.29
CA HIS A 165 7.48 -8.04 -12.55
C HIS A 165 8.58 -7.65 -13.53
N GLU A 166 8.27 -6.89 -14.58
CA GLU A 166 9.26 -6.27 -15.49
C GLU A 166 10.20 -5.34 -14.75
N ARG A 167 9.67 -4.59 -13.77
CA ARG A 167 10.46 -3.75 -12.86
C ARG A 167 11.11 -4.53 -11.73
N ARG A 168 11.05 -5.87 -11.72
CA ARG A 168 11.68 -6.75 -10.72
C ARG A 168 11.14 -6.53 -9.30
N ILE A 169 9.86 -6.20 -9.18
CA ILE A 169 9.15 -5.99 -7.92
C ILE A 169 8.25 -7.19 -7.67
N LEU A 170 8.41 -7.85 -6.52
CA LEU A 170 7.45 -8.81 -5.97
C LEU A 170 6.48 -8.06 -5.07
N HIS A 171 5.18 -8.28 -5.23
CA HIS A 171 4.17 -7.64 -4.39
C HIS A 171 4.03 -8.35 -3.03
N LEU A 172 3.91 -9.68 -3.05
CA LEU A 172 3.82 -10.61 -1.92
C LEU A 172 2.57 -10.52 -1.03
N ASP A 173 1.71 -9.50 -1.20
CA ASP A 173 0.42 -9.40 -0.51
C ASP A 173 -0.73 -9.04 -1.46
N LEU A 174 -0.78 -9.66 -2.64
CA LEU A 174 -1.89 -9.45 -3.57
C LEU A 174 -3.17 -10.09 -3.01
N LYS A 175 -4.20 -9.26 -2.83
CA LYS A 175 -5.55 -9.64 -2.41
C LYS A 175 -6.54 -8.57 -2.85
N PRO A 176 -7.86 -8.84 -2.91
CA PRO A 176 -8.84 -7.84 -3.31
C PRO A 176 -8.84 -6.57 -2.44
N ALA A 177 -8.51 -6.67 -1.16
CA ALA A 177 -8.37 -5.51 -0.27
C ALA A 177 -7.22 -4.55 -0.69
N ASN A 178 -6.21 -5.07 -1.40
CA ASN A 178 -5.05 -4.30 -1.89
C ASN A 178 -5.20 -3.91 -3.38
N ILE A 179 -6.36 -4.12 -3.98
CA ILE A 179 -6.70 -3.61 -5.32
C ILE A 179 -7.74 -2.51 -5.16
N LEU A 180 -7.32 -1.25 -5.31
CA LEU A 180 -8.24 -0.11 -5.23
C LEU A 180 -8.90 0.16 -6.59
N ILE A 181 -10.11 0.72 -6.58
CA ILE A 181 -10.88 1.04 -7.77
C ILE A 181 -11.00 2.55 -7.89
N ASP A 182 -10.66 3.12 -9.04
CA ASP A 182 -10.82 4.55 -9.29
C ASP A 182 -12.22 4.91 -9.82
N ASN A 183 -12.45 6.20 -10.06
CA ASN A 183 -13.72 6.74 -10.58
C ASN A 183 -14.12 6.18 -11.96
N HIS A 184 -13.19 5.59 -12.70
CA HIS A 184 -13.40 5.02 -14.03
C HIS A 184 -13.46 3.49 -14.00
N MET A 185 -13.59 2.89 -12.80
CA MET A 185 -13.56 1.44 -12.59
C MET A 185 -12.23 0.78 -13.02
N ILE A 186 -11.14 1.55 -13.05
CA ILE A 186 -9.81 1.03 -13.34
C ILE A 186 -9.18 0.52 -12.04
N PRO A 187 -8.70 -0.74 -12.00
CA PRO A 187 -8.06 -1.29 -10.81
C PRO A 187 -6.64 -0.75 -10.65
N LYS A 188 -6.25 -0.51 -9.40
CA LYS A 188 -4.93 -0.01 -9.00
C LYS A 188 -4.37 -0.86 -7.86
N ILE A 189 -3.25 -1.53 -8.10
CA ILE A 189 -2.51 -2.30 -7.09
C ILE A 189 -1.95 -1.34 -6.04
N ALA A 190 -2.18 -1.64 -4.77
CA ALA A 190 -1.82 -0.83 -3.61
C ALA A 190 -1.11 -1.66 -2.54
N ASP A 191 -0.56 -0.97 -1.54
CA ASP A 191 0.09 -1.55 -0.35
C ASP A 191 1.35 -2.38 -0.61
N PHE A 192 2.50 -1.68 -0.64
CA PHE A 192 3.80 -2.26 -0.94
C PHE A 192 4.58 -2.64 0.33
N GLY A 193 3.93 -2.69 1.50
CA GLY A 193 4.60 -2.92 2.79
C GLY A 193 5.31 -4.28 2.90
N LEU A 194 4.88 -5.27 2.13
CA LEU A 194 5.53 -6.58 2.02
C LEU A 194 6.38 -6.74 0.76
N SER A 195 6.32 -5.79 -0.18
CA SER A 195 6.96 -5.89 -1.47
C SER A 195 8.49 -5.95 -1.39
N ARG A 196 9.09 -6.56 -2.40
CA ARG A 196 10.54 -6.73 -2.50
C ARG A 196 11.02 -6.40 -3.90
N CYS A 197 12.06 -5.58 -3.95
CA CYS A 197 12.78 -5.25 -5.16
C CYS A 197 13.93 -6.25 -5.30
N LEU A 198 13.96 -7.01 -6.40
CA LEU A 198 14.97 -8.02 -6.66
C LEU A 198 16.13 -7.44 -7.48
N ASP A 199 17.34 -7.89 -7.18
CA ASP A 199 18.50 -7.63 -8.03
C ASP A 199 18.36 -8.36 -9.38
N LYS A 200 19.11 -7.92 -10.39
CA LYS A 200 19.00 -8.43 -11.78
C LYS A 200 19.19 -9.95 -11.88
N GLU A 201 19.98 -10.54 -11.00
CA GLU A 201 20.33 -11.97 -11.04
C GLU A 201 19.39 -12.85 -10.18
N GLN A 202 18.58 -12.25 -9.30
CA GLN A 202 17.79 -12.99 -8.32
C GLN A 202 16.44 -13.47 -8.87
N THR A 203 16.27 -14.75 -9.15
CA THR A 203 14.96 -15.27 -9.59
C THR A 203 14.04 -15.69 -8.45
N ARG A 204 14.61 -15.91 -7.25
CA ARG A 204 13.92 -16.27 -6.02
C ARG A 204 14.68 -15.75 -4.81
N VAL A 205 13.99 -15.56 -3.70
CA VAL A 205 14.58 -15.15 -2.42
C VAL A 205 14.05 -16.07 -1.32
N PHE A 206 14.92 -16.41 -0.36
CA PHE A 206 14.49 -17.10 0.85
C PHE A 206 14.26 -16.07 1.96
N THR A 207 13.12 -16.15 2.63
CA THR A 207 12.80 -15.30 3.77
C THR A 207 12.31 -16.13 4.94
N SER A 208 12.77 -15.80 6.14
CA SER A 208 12.22 -16.30 7.39
C SER A 208 10.94 -15.56 7.81
N ASN A 209 10.62 -14.45 7.15
CA ASN A 209 9.47 -13.62 7.49
C ASN A 209 8.26 -14.01 6.63
N LEU A 210 7.50 -15.00 7.12
CA LEU A 210 6.30 -15.55 6.47
C LEU A 210 5.08 -14.62 6.64
N CYS A 211 5.19 -13.37 6.19
CA CYS A 211 4.09 -12.42 6.20
C CYS A 211 3.41 -12.37 4.83
N GLY A 212 2.10 -12.57 4.82
CA GLY A 212 1.21 -12.48 3.67
C GLY A 212 -0.22 -12.82 4.09
N SER A 213 -1.19 -12.60 3.20
CA SER A 213 -2.60 -12.86 3.52
C SER A 213 -2.96 -14.32 3.28
N MET A 214 -3.43 -15.00 4.35
CA MET A 214 -3.91 -16.38 4.27
C MET A 214 -4.99 -16.52 3.18
N GLY A 215 -4.91 -17.60 2.41
CA GLY A 215 -5.77 -17.86 1.26
C GLY A 215 -5.29 -17.28 -0.07
N TYR A 216 -4.39 -16.30 -0.04
CA TYR A 216 -3.74 -15.77 -1.25
C TYR A 216 -2.27 -16.21 -1.37
N MET A 217 -1.66 -16.66 -0.26
CA MET A 217 -0.27 -17.12 -0.26
C MET A 217 -0.07 -18.42 -1.04
N ALA A 218 0.96 -18.42 -1.90
CA ALA A 218 1.37 -19.60 -2.65
C ALA A 218 1.94 -20.70 -1.73
N PRO A 219 1.76 -22.00 -2.04
CA PRO A 219 2.23 -23.09 -1.19
C PRO A 219 3.74 -23.07 -0.92
N GLU A 220 4.56 -22.65 -1.88
CA GLU A 220 6.00 -22.54 -1.69
C GLU A 220 6.41 -21.46 -0.69
N PHE A 221 5.53 -20.49 -0.44
CA PHE A 221 5.76 -19.40 0.52
C PHE A 221 5.97 -19.95 1.94
N TYR A 222 5.28 -21.05 2.32
CA TYR A 222 5.45 -21.71 3.63
C TYR A 222 6.85 -22.32 3.83
N SER A 223 7.59 -22.56 2.75
CA SER A 223 9.00 -22.97 2.81
C SER A 223 9.98 -21.78 2.83
N GLY A 224 9.46 -20.56 2.91
CA GLY A 224 10.22 -19.31 2.83
C GLY A 224 10.66 -18.93 1.43
N ASN A 225 10.29 -19.70 0.39
CA ASN A 225 10.67 -19.45 -0.98
C ASN A 225 9.69 -18.47 -1.64
N ILE A 226 10.15 -17.24 -1.92
CA ILE A 226 9.37 -16.21 -2.60
C ILE A 226 9.91 -15.96 -4.01
N SER A 227 8.99 -15.85 -4.97
CA SER A 227 9.33 -15.60 -6.39
C SER A 227 8.18 -14.92 -7.11
N PHE A 228 8.37 -14.56 -8.39
CA PHE A 228 7.30 -13.99 -9.22
C PHE A 228 6.09 -14.93 -9.30
N ALA A 229 6.31 -16.24 -9.26
CA ALA A 229 5.24 -17.23 -9.28
C ALA A 229 4.31 -17.12 -8.06
N SER A 230 4.81 -16.61 -6.93
CA SER A 230 4.02 -16.44 -5.72
C SER A 230 2.94 -15.34 -5.89
N ASP A 231 3.27 -14.27 -6.61
CA ASP A 231 2.27 -13.26 -7.00
C ASP A 231 1.29 -13.80 -8.06
N ILE A 232 1.75 -14.65 -8.98
CA ILE A 232 0.88 -15.28 -9.99
C ILE A 232 -0.14 -16.22 -9.34
N TYR A 233 0.25 -16.94 -8.30
CA TYR A 233 -0.69 -17.74 -7.50
C TYR A 233 -1.77 -16.84 -6.87
N SER A 234 -1.35 -15.75 -6.21
CA SER A 234 -2.27 -14.79 -5.59
C SER A 234 -3.26 -14.20 -6.62
N LEU A 235 -2.75 -13.85 -7.81
CA LEU A 235 -3.57 -13.40 -8.94
C LEU A 235 -4.60 -14.45 -9.37
N GLY A 236 -4.19 -15.72 -9.44
CA GLY A 236 -5.09 -16.83 -9.76
C GLY A 236 -6.27 -16.93 -8.79
N VAL A 237 -6.00 -16.81 -7.49
CA VAL A 237 -7.05 -16.77 -6.46
C VAL A 237 -7.99 -15.59 -6.69
N ILE A 238 -7.46 -14.38 -6.88
CA ILE A 238 -8.27 -13.18 -7.15
C ILE A 238 -9.17 -13.37 -8.38
N ILE A 239 -8.65 -13.93 -9.47
CA ILE A 239 -9.43 -14.19 -10.69
C ILE A 239 -10.58 -15.16 -10.39
N VAL A 240 -10.32 -16.24 -9.64
CA VAL A 240 -11.37 -17.19 -9.24
C VAL A 240 -12.47 -16.47 -8.44
N GLU A 241 -12.09 -15.65 -7.46
CA GLU A 241 -13.07 -14.90 -6.66
C GLU A 241 -13.91 -13.93 -7.50
N ILE A 242 -13.29 -13.23 -8.46
CA ILE A 242 -14.02 -12.35 -9.39
C ILE A 242 -15.01 -13.16 -10.27
N LEU A 243 -14.62 -14.36 -10.70
CA LEU A 243 -15.45 -15.21 -11.55
C LEU A 243 -16.63 -15.82 -10.79
N THR A 244 -16.38 -16.36 -9.60
CA THR A 244 -17.39 -17.05 -8.79
C THR A 244 -18.26 -16.08 -7.99
N GLY A 245 -17.76 -14.88 -7.70
CA GLY A 245 -18.38 -13.96 -6.74
C GLY A 245 -18.32 -14.46 -5.30
N GLN A 246 -17.56 -15.53 -5.04
CA GLN A 246 -17.39 -16.15 -3.72
C GLN A 246 -15.97 -15.91 -3.24
N LYS A 247 -15.83 -15.53 -1.97
CA LYS A 247 -14.52 -15.48 -1.30
C LYS A 247 -14.04 -16.91 -1.10
N GLY A 248 -12.86 -17.23 -1.63
CA GLY A 248 -12.35 -18.60 -1.71
C GLY A 248 -11.86 -19.17 -0.38
N TYR A 249 -11.70 -18.32 0.64
CA TYR A 249 -11.30 -18.70 1.99
C TYR A 249 -12.38 -18.28 3.00
N SER A 250 -13.13 -19.26 3.51
CA SER A 250 -13.84 -19.14 4.78
C SER A 250 -12.88 -19.55 5.91
N GLU A 251 -12.73 -18.74 6.95
CA GLU A 251 -11.97 -19.10 8.17
C GLU A 251 -12.52 -20.34 8.90
N ASP A 252 -13.59 -20.95 8.40
CA ASP A 252 -14.26 -22.12 8.98
C ASP A 252 -13.66 -23.49 8.64
N ASP A 253 -12.57 -23.56 7.86
CA ASP A 253 -11.80 -24.82 7.73
C ASP A 253 -10.84 -25.02 8.91
N ASN A 254 -11.37 -24.89 10.13
CA ASN A 254 -10.88 -25.63 11.29
C ASN A 254 -11.23 -27.12 11.08
N VAL A 255 -10.60 -27.74 10.09
CA VAL A 255 -10.51 -29.20 10.02
C VAL A 255 -9.61 -29.61 11.19
N ARG A 256 -10.26 -29.86 12.32
CA ARG A 256 -9.69 -30.64 13.42
C ARG A 256 -9.26 -31.99 12.83
N ILE A 257 -7.98 -32.14 12.57
CA ILE A 257 -7.38 -33.47 12.51
C ILE A 257 -7.16 -33.88 13.96
N THR A 258 -8.15 -34.59 14.51
CA THR A 258 -7.93 -35.57 15.58
C THR A 258 -7.04 -36.70 15.09
#